data_AF-A0A954Q213-F1
#
_entry.id   AF-A0A954Q213-F1
#
_cell.length_a   1.000
_cell.length_b   1.000
_cell.length_c   1.000
_cell.angle_alpha   90.00
_cell.angle_beta   90.00
_cell.angle_gamma   90.00
#
_symmetry.space_group_name_H-M   'P 1'
#
loop_
_entity.id
_entity.type
_entity.pdbx_description
1 polymer ?
#
loop_
_entity_poly.entity_id
_entity_poly.type
_entity_poly.pdbx_seq_one_letter_code
_entity_poly.pdbx_strand_id
1 'polypeptide(L)'
;MLGWLRLFARSRVERTLLLDPDEFDAMLARERSRADRAGTRFSVLNLSIPATQLQAADLQSIAEVFHSRRRATDLTGRTQDGRIGIVLPDTSREQAEILAASLRETLGSKEITFSHTITVYPETHQ
;
A
#
# COMPACT_ATOMS: atom_id res chain seq x y z
N MET A 1 -21.22 25.88 4.79
CA MET A 1 -21.67 24.70 5.58
C MET A 1 -22.37 23.75 4.64
N LEU A 2 -22.04 22.45 4.72
CA LEU A 2 -22.43 21.32 3.84
C LEU A 2 -21.69 21.18 2.49
N GLY A 3 -20.48 20.62 2.54
CA GLY A 3 -19.87 19.90 1.42
C GLY A 3 -20.29 18.43 1.52
N TRP A 4 -21.10 17.98 0.58
CA TRP A 4 -21.78 16.70 0.58
C TRP A 4 -20.80 15.53 0.41
N LEU A 5 -21.02 14.46 1.17
CA LEU A 5 -20.33 13.17 1.03
C LEU A 5 -20.45 12.66 -0.41
N ARG A 6 -19.35 12.72 -1.17
CA ARG A 6 -19.14 11.80 -2.29
C ARG A 6 -18.65 10.47 -1.71
N LEU A 7 -19.58 9.67 -1.21
CA LEU A 7 -19.36 8.25 -0.98
C LEU A 7 -19.20 7.60 -2.35
N PHE A 8 -17.94 7.29 -2.67
CA PHE A 8 -17.49 6.69 -3.92
C PHE A 8 -18.21 5.36 -4.18
N ALA A 9 -18.96 5.30 -5.29
CA ALA A 9 -19.29 4.02 -5.90
C ALA A 9 -17.99 3.39 -6.41
N ARG A 10 -17.44 2.41 -5.67
CA ARG A 10 -16.20 1.70 -6.00
C ARG A 10 -16.34 0.93 -7.32
N SER A 11 -15.34 1.02 -8.19
CA SER A 11 -15.29 0.19 -9.40
C SER A 11 -15.04 -1.29 -9.03
N ARG A 12 -15.49 -2.23 -9.87
CA ARG A 12 -15.26 -3.67 -9.69
C ARG A 12 -13.77 -4.03 -9.72
N VAL A 13 -12.97 -3.24 -10.43
CA VAL A 13 -11.51 -3.41 -10.55
C VAL A 13 -10.81 -3.10 -9.22
N GLU A 14 -11.23 -2.03 -8.51
CA GLU A 14 -10.63 -1.71 -7.20
C GLU A 14 -10.78 -2.84 -6.18
N ARG A 15 -11.92 -3.53 -6.19
CA ARG A 15 -12.21 -4.65 -5.27
C ARG A 15 -11.38 -5.91 -5.56
N THR A 16 -10.79 -6.01 -6.75
CA THR A 16 -10.02 -7.19 -7.14
C THR A 16 -8.52 -7.00 -6.88
N LEU A 17 -8.06 -5.75 -6.83
CA LEU A 17 -6.64 -5.39 -6.70
C LEU A 17 -6.24 -4.94 -5.29
N LEU A 18 -7.19 -4.48 -4.49
CA LEU A 18 -6.97 -4.02 -3.12
C LEU A 18 -7.85 -4.80 -2.16
N LEU A 19 -7.22 -5.36 -1.13
CA LEU A 19 -7.93 -5.83 0.05
C LEU A 19 -8.74 -4.68 0.65
N ASP A 20 -9.92 -5.00 1.17
CA ASP A 20 -10.66 -4.05 2.00
C ASP A 20 -9.93 -3.83 3.35
N PRO A 21 -10.31 -2.79 4.13
CA PRO A 21 -9.60 -2.47 5.37
C PRO A 21 -9.52 -3.61 6.38
N ASP A 22 -10.57 -4.42 6.52
CA ASP A 22 -10.60 -5.49 7.52
C ASP A 22 -9.76 -6.69 7.04
N GLU A 23 -9.82 -6.99 5.73
CA GLU A 23 -8.94 -7.98 5.11
C GLU A 23 -7.47 -7.58 5.19
N PHE A 24 -7.16 -6.30 4.95
CA PHE A 24 -5.79 -5.78 5.04
C PHE A 24 -5.26 -5.86 6.47
N ASP A 25 -6.03 -5.47 7.47
CA ASP A 25 -5.66 -5.57 8.89
C ASP A 25 -5.44 -7.03 9.31
N ALA A 26 -6.30 -7.94 8.85
CA ALA A 26 -6.14 -9.37 9.11
C ALA A 26 -4.85 -9.94 8.50
N MET A 27 -4.51 -9.52 7.28
CA MET A 27 -3.27 -9.89 6.61
C MET A 27 -2.03 -9.28 7.27
N LEU A 28 -2.11 -8.03 7.72
CA LEU A 28 -1.04 -7.38 8.47
C LEU A 28 -0.77 -8.10 9.80
N ALA A 29 -1.82 -8.49 10.52
CA ALA A 29 -1.70 -9.28 11.75
C ALA A 29 -1.05 -10.66 11.49
N ARG A 30 -1.42 -11.31 10.38
CA ARG A 30 -0.80 -12.57 9.95
C ARG A 30 0.68 -12.40 9.64
N GLU A 31 1.08 -11.32 8.97
CA GLU A 31 2.50 -11.05 8.67
C GLU A 31 3.31 -10.76 9.94
N ARG A 32 2.75 -10.06 10.94
CA ARG A 32 3.36 -9.92 12.26
C ARG A 32 3.63 -11.27 12.91
N SER A 33 2.61 -12.14 12.96
CA SER A 33 2.77 -13.49 13.51
C SER A 33 3.78 -14.35 12.73
N ARG A 34 3.90 -14.16 11.40
CA ARG A 34 4.94 -14.80 10.59
C ARG A 34 6.33 -14.29 11.01
N ALA A 35 6.51 -12.97 11.05
CA ALA A 35 7.77 -12.32 11.39
C ALA A 35 8.26 -12.69 12.80
N ASP A 36 7.35 -12.70 13.79
CA ASP A 36 7.65 -13.11 15.17
C ASP A 36 8.15 -14.55 15.24
N ARG A 37 7.49 -15.47 14.53
CA ARG A 37 7.88 -16.89 14.53
C ARG A 37 9.17 -17.16 13.76
N ALA A 38 9.41 -16.41 12.69
CA ALA A 38 10.57 -16.60 11.83
C ALA A 38 11.80 -15.78 12.28
N GLY A 39 11.63 -14.83 13.21
CA GLY A 39 12.67 -13.87 13.57
C GLY A 39 13.03 -12.94 12.41
N THR A 40 12.08 -12.67 11.51
CA THR A 40 12.30 -11.80 10.34
C THR A 40 11.67 -10.43 10.53
N ARG A 41 11.84 -9.56 9.53
CA ARG A 41 11.27 -8.21 9.50
C ARG A 41 10.37 -8.04 8.30
N PHE A 42 9.48 -7.06 8.34
CA PHE A 42 8.79 -6.56 7.16
C PHE A 42 8.63 -5.05 7.23
N SER A 43 8.38 -4.43 6.08
CA SER A 43 8.04 -3.01 6.02
C SER A 43 6.60 -2.83 5.55
N VAL A 44 5.94 -1.78 6.02
CA VAL A 44 4.64 -1.32 5.52
C VAL A 44 4.84 0.03 4.87
N LEU A 45 4.56 0.13 3.58
CA LEU A 45 4.54 1.37 2.82
C LEU A 45 3.10 1.86 2.72
N ASN A 46 2.81 3.02 3.31
CA ASN A 46 1.50 3.66 3.22
C ASN A 46 1.56 4.82 2.24
N LEU A 47 0.68 4.83 1.25
CA LEU A 47 0.55 5.90 0.26
C LEU A 47 -0.71 6.72 0.54
N SER A 48 -0.52 8.02 0.71
CA SER A 48 -1.61 8.98 0.81
C SER A 48 -1.74 9.70 -0.54
N ILE A 49 -2.73 9.27 -1.31
CA ILE A 49 -3.05 9.82 -2.63
C ILE A 49 -4.34 10.64 -2.50
N PRO A 50 -4.37 11.90 -2.97
CA PRO A 50 -5.61 12.69 -2.98
C PRO A 50 -6.73 11.94 -3.73
N ALA A 51 -7.89 11.79 -3.10
CA ALA A 51 -9.02 11.03 -3.66
C ALA A 51 -9.52 11.59 -5.00
N THR A 52 -9.23 12.87 -5.29
CA THR A 52 -9.54 13.52 -6.57
C THR A 52 -8.66 13.07 -7.73
N GLN A 53 -7.50 12.46 -7.44
CA GLN A 53 -6.50 12.05 -8.44
C GLN A 53 -6.51 10.54 -8.70
N LEU A 54 -7.19 9.74 -7.88
CA LEU A 54 -7.13 8.30 -7.97
C LEU A 54 -8.24 7.76 -8.88
N GLN A 55 -7.88 7.22 -10.05
CA GLN A 55 -8.78 6.43 -10.88
C GLN A 55 -8.49 4.94 -10.74
N ALA A 56 -9.47 4.10 -11.11
CA ALA A 56 -9.31 2.65 -11.06
C ALA A 56 -8.13 2.15 -11.92
N ALA A 57 -7.83 2.82 -13.03
CA ALA A 57 -6.70 2.50 -13.91
C ALA A 57 -5.34 2.80 -13.25
N ASP A 58 -5.30 3.70 -12.26
CA ASP A 58 -4.07 4.02 -11.55
C ASP A 58 -3.77 2.99 -10.48
N LEU A 59 -4.82 2.44 -9.85
CA LEU A 59 -4.70 1.27 -8.97
C LEU A 59 -4.17 0.04 -9.71
N GLN A 60 -4.57 -0.15 -10.97
CA GLN A 60 -4.00 -1.18 -11.85
C GLN A 60 -2.50 -0.96 -12.04
N SER A 61 -2.06 0.26 -12.37
CA SER A 61 -0.63 0.55 -12.55
C SER A 61 0.17 0.41 -11.25
N ILE A 62 -0.40 0.81 -10.11
CA ILE A 62 0.19 0.57 -8.80
C ILE A 62 0.38 -0.94 -8.60
N ALA A 63 -0.67 -1.73 -8.83
CA ALA A 63 -0.61 -3.19 -8.72
C ALA A 63 0.39 -3.82 -9.70
N GLU A 64 0.53 -3.31 -10.93
CA GLU A 64 1.51 -3.77 -11.93
C GLU A 64 2.96 -3.50 -11.52
N VAL A 65 3.24 -2.34 -10.89
CA VAL A 65 4.57 -2.05 -10.30
C VAL A 65 4.92 -3.09 -9.23
N PHE A 66 3.94 -3.58 -8.46
CA PHE A 66 4.17 -4.64 -7.47
C PHE A 66 4.26 -6.02 -8.11
N HIS A 67 3.36 -6.35 -9.05
CA HIS A 67 3.33 -7.66 -9.71
C HIS A 67 4.60 -7.93 -10.52
N SER A 68 5.15 -6.89 -11.16
CA SER A 68 6.41 -6.96 -11.91
C SER A 68 7.65 -7.20 -11.02
N ARG A 69 7.58 -6.92 -9.71
CA ARG A 69 8.71 -7.08 -8.77
C ARG A 69 8.92 -8.49 -8.22
N ARG A 70 8.28 -9.52 -8.81
CA ARG A 70 8.54 -10.96 -8.56
C ARG A 70 8.32 -11.46 -7.12
N ARG A 71 7.76 -10.68 -6.20
CA ARG A 71 7.34 -11.19 -4.88
C ARG A 71 5.85 -11.49 -4.91
N ALA A 72 5.51 -12.76 -5.06
CA ALA A 72 4.14 -13.27 -4.96
C ALA A 72 3.48 -13.02 -3.58
N THR A 73 4.21 -12.45 -2.63
CA THR A 73 3.82 -12.24 -1.23
C THR A 73 3.59 -10.76 -0.88
N ASP A 74 3.80 -9.83 -1.80
CA ASP A 74 3.52 -8.41 -1.53
C ASP A 74 2.00 -8.22 -1.51
N LEU A 75 1.48 -7.71 -0.38
CA LEU A 75 0.04 -7.58 -0.15
C LEU A 75 -0.35 -6.10 -0.20
N THR A 76 -1.39 -5.77 -0.95
CA THR A 76 -1.86 -4.40 -1.13
C THR A 76 -3.32 -4.28 -0.70
N GLY A 77 -3.63 -3.29 0.12
CA GLY A 77 -4.99 -3.04 0.58
C GLY A 77 -5.22 -1.59 0.99
N ARG A 78 -6.45 -1.29 1.39
CA ARG A 78 -6.76 0.00 2.02
C ARG A 78 -6.53 -0.09 3.52
N THR A 79 -6.02 0.96 4.11
CA THR A 79 -5.98 1.12 5.56
C THR A 79 -7.31 1.71 6.05
N GLN A 80 -7.58 1.58 7.36
CA GLN A 80 -8.77 2.17 7.99
C GLN A 80 -8.85 3.70 7.82
N ASP A 81 -7.71 4.38 7.72
CA ASP A 81 -7.62 5.82 7.47
C ASP A 81 -7.65 6.20 5.97
N GLY A 82 -7.95 5.24 5.09
CA GLY A 82 -8.20 5.47 3.67
C GLY A 82 -6.96 5.56 2.78
N ARG A 83 -5.77 5.29 3.31
CA ARG A 83 -4.52 5.18 2.55
C ARG A 83 -4.44 3.84 1.82
N ILE A 84 -3.51 3.74 0.87
CA ILE A 84 -3.12 2.45 0.28
C ILE A 84 -1.94 1.92 1.09
N GLY A 85 -2.14 0.79 1.77
CA GLY A 85 -1.11 0.09 2.50
C GLY A 85 -0.53 -1.04 1.66
N ILE A 86 0.80 -1.17 1.68
CA ILE A 86 1.52 -2.28 1.06
C ILE A 86 2.39 -2.96 2.11
N VAL A 87 2.19 -4.26 2.32
CA VAL A 87 3.02 -5.09 3.18
C VAL A 87 4.15 -5.69 2.34
N LEU A 88 5.38 -5.47 2.79
CA LEU A 88 6.62 -5.89 2.12
C LEU A 88 7.39 -6.86 3.02
N PRO A 89 7.14 -8.18 2.91
CA PRO A 89 7.84 -9.20 3.69
C PRO A 89 9.36 -9.14 3.47
N ASP A 90 10.14 -9.40 4.51
CA ASP A 90 11.61 -9.50 4.46
C ASP A 90 12.27 -8.30 3.75
N THR A 91 11.70 -7.12 3.95
CA THR A 91 12.08 -5.87 3.28
C THR A 91 12.49 -4.82 4.29
N SER A 92 13.64 -4.17 4.06
CA SER A 92 14.13 -3.06 4.87
C SER A 92 13.40 -1.75 4.56
N ARG A 93 13.52 -0.75 5.45
CA ARG A 93 13.12 0.63 5.17
C ARG A 93 13.75 1.14 3.87
N GLU A 94 15.06 0.94 3.70
CA GLU A 94 15.80 1.40 2.51
C GLU A 94 15.25 0.77 1.22
N GLN A 95 14.97 -0.53 1.23
CA GLN A 95 14.37 -1.22 0.09
C GLN A 95 12.94 -0.73 -0.19
N ALA A 96 12.18 -0.42 0.86
CA ALA A 96 10.85 0.17 0.74
C ALA A 96 10.90 1.64 0.22
N GLU A 97 11.94 2.41 0.53
CA GLU A 97 12.16 3.76 -0.03
C GLU A 97 12.47 3.69 -1.53
N ILE A 98 13.32 2.75 -1.97
CA ILE A 98 13.58 2.51 -3.40
C ILE A 98 12.28 2.20 -4.15
N LEU A 99 11.40 1.42 -3.52
CA LEU A 99 10.08 1.13 -4.08
C LEU A 99 9.19 2.37 -4.15
N ALA A 100 9.16 3.19 -3.11
CA ALA A 100 8.44 4.46 -3.11
C ALA A 100 8.94 5.42 -4.20
N ALA A 101 10.25 5.46 -4.44
CA ALA A 101 10.83 6.25 -5.53
C ALA A 101 10.37 5.77 -6.92
N SER A 102 10.38 4.46 -7.17
CA SER A 102 9.90 3.91 -8.45
C SER A 102 8.40 4.11 -8.66
N LEU A 103 7.59 4.06 -7.59
CA LEU A 103 6.18 4.43 -7.66
C LEU A 103 6.00 5.90 -8.02
N ARG A 104 6.85 6.78 -7.48
CA ARG A 104 6.83 8.22 -7.80
C ARG A 104 7.16 8.49 -9.26
N GLU A 105 8.12 7.80 -9.84
CA GLU A 105 8.42 7.89 -11.27
C GLU A 105 7.23 7.41 -12.12
N THR A 106 6.68 6.24 -11.78
CA THR A 106 5.57 5.64 -12.53
C THR A 106 4.30 6.50 -12.47
N LEU A 107 3.92 6.95 -11.27
CA LEU A 107 2.73 7.77 -11.06
C LEU A 107 2.93 9.23 -11.48
N GLY A 108 4.15 9.75 -11.40
CA GLY A 108 4.51 11.09 -11.86
C GLY A 108 4.30 11.25 -13.37
N SER A 109 4.54 10.19 -14.16
CA SER A 109 4.21 10.19 -15.59
C SER A 109 2.71 10.38 -15.90
N LYS A 110 1.85 10.21 -14.89
CA LYS A 110 0.40 10.39 -14.94
C LYS A 110 -0.09 11.61 -14.16
N GLU A 111 0.81 12.50 -13.73
CA GLU A 111 0.51 13.67 -12.89
C GLU A 111 -0.12 13.33 -11.52
N ILE A 112 0.05 12.09 -11.04
CA ILE A 112 -0.45 11.66 -9.74
C ILE A 112 0.63 11.90 -8.71
N THR A 113 0.30 12.71 -7.70
CA THR A 113 1.19 12.98 -6.57
C THR A 113 0.70 12.24 -5.33
N PHE A 114 1.65 11.81 -4.50
CA PHE A 114 1.35 11.16 -3.24
C PHE A 114 2.41 11.49 -2.21
N SER A 115 2.02 11.49 -0.94
CA SER A 115 2.96 11.37 0.17
C SER A 115 3.01 9.93 0.64
N HIS A 116 4.12 9.52 1.24
CA HIS A 116 4.27 8.17 1.76
C HIS A 116 4.87 8.15 3.16
N THR A 117 4.55 7.10 3.91
CA THR A 117 5.22 6.75 5.16
C THR A 117 5.64 5.29 5.12
N ILE A 118 6.74 4.97 5.80
CA ILE A 118 7.24 3.60 5.93
C ILE A 118 7.35 3.27 7.41
N THR A 119 6.75 2.16 7.79
CA THR A 119 6.89 1.54 9.12
C THR A 119 7.63 0.22 8.97
N VAL A 120 8.51 -0.12 9.91
CA VAL A 120 9.24 -1.39 9.92
C VAL A 120 8.83 -2.17 11.16
N TYR A 121 8.58 -3.47 10.98
CA TYR A 121 8.28 -4.40 12.06
C TYR A 121 9.39 -5.47 12.17
N PRO A 122 9.81 -5.85 13.38
CA PRO A 122 9.50 -5.17 14.65
C PRO A 122 10.04 -3.73 14.63
N GLU A 123 9.37 -2.83 15.34
CA GLU A 123 9.85 -1.44 15.45
C GLU A 123 11.21 -1.48 16.16
N THR A 124 12.27 -1.12 15.45
CA THR A 124 13.57 -0.92 16.09
C THR A 124 13.43 0.32 16.97
N HIS A 125 13.39 0.14 18.29
CA HIS A 125 13.63 1.22 19.23
C HIS A 125 15.04 1.77 18.93
N GLN A 126 15.11 2.90 18.21
CA GLN A 126 16.32 3.73 18.18
C GLN A 126 16.33 4.61 19.42
#